data_AF-A0A7Y5NRU5-F1
#
_entry.id   AF-A0A7Y5NRU5-F1
#
_cell.length_a   1.000
_cell.length_b   1.000
_cell.length_c   1.000
_cell.angle_alpha   90.00
_cell.angle_beta   90.00
_cell.angle_gamma   90.00
#
_symmetry.space_group_name_H-M   'P 1'
#
loop_
_entity.id
_entity.type
_entity.pdbx_description
1 polymer ?
#
loop_
_entity_poly.entity_id
_entity_poly.type
_entity_poly.pdbx_seq_one_letter_code
_entity_poly.pdbx_strand_id
1 'polypeptide(L)'
;MAKLLLVLDLDETLVHAREDALLGAPDWSIARYHVYKRPHVDWFLETVLARYEVAIWTAAGRTYAEAVVDRLLGAAASKLAFLWCAERCTQRFDHETRNRDTVKKLLKVRRRGYDLARVVAVDDTASKYQLSYGNLVVVPPFEGDRLDQELSRLARYLAYLDGFRDVRPVEKRGWRSRAAGDDF
;
A
#
# COMPACT_ATOMS: atom_id res chain seq x y z
N MET A 1 -2.19 -18.29 15.12
CA MET A 1 -1.49 -16.98 15.14
C MET A 1 -2.50 -15.91 14.78
N ALA A 2 -2.34 -14.68 15.28
CA ALA A 2 -3.16 -13.56 14.82
C ALA A 2 -2.96 -13.34 13.32
N LYS A 3 -4.03 -12.96 12.61
CA LYS A 3 -3.94 -12.59 11.19
C LYS A 3 -2.98 -11.42 11.04
N LEU A 4 -2.22 -11.43 9.94
CA LEU A 4 -1.38 -10.30 9.57
C LEU A 4 -2.30 -9.14 9.16
N LEU A 5 -1.99 -7.92 9.63
CA LEU A 5 -2.58 -6.69 9.11
C LEU A 5 -1.72 -6.17 7.97
N LEU A 6 -2.31 -6.09 6.78
CA LEU A 6 -1.71 -5.50 5.59
C LEU A 6 -2.23 -4.07 5.42
N VAL A 7 -1.34 -3.09 5.51
CA VAL A 7 -1.65 -1.67 5.30
C VAL A 7 -1.15 -1.27 3.92
N LEU A 8 -2.05 -0.99 2.99
CA LEU A 8 -1.72 -0.62 1.61
C LEU A 8 -1.85 0.89 1.41
N ASP A 9 -0.90 1.47 0.70
CA ASP A 9 -1.08 2.77 0.04
C ASP A 9 -1.97 2.65 -1.22
N LEU A 10 -2.35 3.77 -1.84
CA LEU A 10 -3.20 3.82 -3.02
C LEU A 10 -2.42 4.28 -4.27
N ASP A 11 -1.98 5.53 -4.28
CA ASP A 11 -1.40 6.19 -5.45
C ASP A 11 0.03 5.67 -5.66
N GLU A 12 0.40 5.41 -6.92
CA GLU A 12 1.67 4.76 -7.31
C GLU A 12 1.87 3.34 -6.71
N THR A 13 0.94 2.84 -5.90
CA THR A 13 0.97 1.51 -5.30
C THR A 13 -0.07 0.58 -5.93
N LEU A 14 -1.35 0.94 -5.91
CA LEU A 14 -2.48 0.17 -6.46
C LEU A 14 -3.06 0.80 -7.73
N VAL A 15 -3.00 2.12 -7.83
CA VAL A 15 -3.50 2.91 -8.97
C VAL A 15 -2.51 4.03 -9.30
N HIS A 16 -2.62 4.59 -10.49
CA HIS A 16 -1.94 5.83 -10.87
C HIS A 16 -2.99 6.85 -11.31
N ALA A 17 -2.99 8.04 -10.72
CA ALA A 17 -3.95 9.09 -11.03
C ALA A 17 -3.24 10.39 -11.42
N ARG A 18 -3.62 10.95 -12.56
CA ARG A 18 -2.99 12.15 -13.13
C ARG A 18 -3.98 12.99 -13.93
N GLU A 19 -3.68 14.27 -14.12
CA GLU A 19 -4.59 15.19 -14.83
C GLU A 19 -4.50 15.05 -16.35
N ASP A 20 -3.33 14.69 -16.87
CA ASP A 20 -3.09 14.44 -18.29
C ASP A 20 -3.22 12.94 -18.62
N ALA A 21 -3.96 12.61 -19.66
CA ALA A 21 -4.16 11.21 -20.03
C ALA A 21 -2.86 10.55 -20.54
N LEU A 22 -2.64 9.28 -20.18
CA LEU A 22 -1.61 8.43 -20.76
C LEU A 22 -2.03 7.93 -22.14
N LEU A 23 -1.11 7.25 -22.81
CA LEU A 23 -1.43 6.47 -23.99
C LEU A 23 -2.38 5.32 -23.62
N GLY A 24 -3.62 5.45 -24.09
CA GLY A 24 -4.72 4.50 -23.86
C GLY A 24 -5.80 5.04 -22.93
N ALA A 25 -6.97 4.40 -22.95
CA ALA A 25 -8.08 4.82 -22.10
C ALA A 25 -7.77 4.59 -20.61
N PRO A 26 -8.14 5.53 -19.72
CA PRO A 26 -8.15 5.30 -18.28
C PRO A 26 -9.24 4.30 -17.91
N ASP A 27 -9.06 3.62 -16.78
CA ASP A 27 -10.08 2.71 -16.24
C ASP A 27 -11.30 3.49 -15.74
N TRP A 28 -11.08 4.65 -15.13
CA TRP A 28 -12.12 5.62 -14.78
C TRP A 28 -11.54 7.02 -14.56
N SER A 29 -12.43 7.99 -14.30
CA SER A 29 -12.05 9.35 -13.92
C SER A 29 -12.67 9.76 -12.58
N ILE A 30 -11.92 10.54 -11.80
CA ILE A 30 -12.38 11.15 -10.54
C ILE A 30 -12.06 12.64 -10.61
N ALA A 31 -13.11 13.47 -10.65
CA ALA A 31 -12.97 14.90 -10.93
C ALA A 31 -12.15 15.14 -12.21
N ARG A 32 -10.96 15.74 -12.09
CA ARG A 32 -10.04 16.03 -13.21
C ARG A 32 -8.97 14.96 -13.42
N TYR A 33 -8.93 13.91 -12.60
CA TYR A 33 -7.91 12.87 -12.68
C TYR A 33 -8.39 11.69 -13.54
N HIS A 34 -7.52 11.27 -14.46
CA HIS A 34 -7.57 9.99 -15.15
C HIS A 34 -6.88 8.94 -14.30
N VAL A 35 -7.61 7.88 -13.93
CA VAL A 35 -7.11 6.84 -13.03
C VAL A 35 -6.88 5.54 -13.79
N TYR A 36 -5.69 4.98 -13.63
CA TYR A 36 -5.23 3.74 -14.23
C TYR A 36 -5.03 2.70 -13.12
N LYS A 37 -5.58 1.52 -13.31
CA LYS A 37 -5.35 0.38 -12.42
C LYS A 37 -3.95 -0.15 -12.62
N ARG A 38 -3.24 -0.43 -11.52
CA ARG A 38 -2.06 -1.26 -11.62
C ARG A 38 -2.47 -2.67 -12.08
N PRO A 39 -1.78 -3.27 -13.07
CA PRO A 39 -2.08 -4.63 -13.49
C PRO A 39 -2.20 -5.59 -12.31
N HIS A 40 -3.17 -6.50 -12.40
CA HIS A 40 -3.52 -7.52 -11.38
C HIS A 40 -4.14 -7.00 -10.07
N VAL A 41 -4.49 -5.70 -9.97
CA VAL A 41 -5.01 -5.13 -8.71
C VAL A 41 -6.29 -5.80 -8.19
N ASP A 42 -7.22 -6.18 -9.06
CA ASP A 42 -8.47 -6.84 -8.63
C ASP A 42 -8.19 -8.20 -7.98
N TRP A 43 -7.44 -9.04 -8.70
CA TRP A 43 -7.01 -10.35 -8.21
C TRP A 43 -6.18 -10.22 -6.92
N PHE A 44 -5.28 -9.23 -6.87
CA PHE A 44 -4.46 -8.97 -5.70
C PHE A 44 -5.32 -8.63 -4.49
N LEU A 45 -6.25 -7.68 -4.64
CA LEU A 45 -7.16 -7.23 -3.56
C LEU A 45 -8.06 -8.37 -3.08
N GLU A 46 -8.63 -9.16 -3.98
CA GLU A 46 -9.39 -10.36 -3.63
C GLU A 46 -8.55 -11.35 -2.81
N THR A 47 -7.33 -11.64 -3.28
CA THR A 47 -6.41 -12.58 -2.64
C THR A 47 -6.02 -12.11 -1.22
N VAL A 48 -5.64 -10.84 -1.06
CA VAL A 48 -5.22 -10.33 0.26
C VAL A 48 -6.38 -10.17 1.22
N LEU A 49 -7.58 -9.80 0.75
CA LEU A 49 -8.79 -9.71 1.58
C LEU A 49 -9.26 -11.08 2.09
N ALA A 50 -9.03 -12.14 1.34
CA ALA A 50 -9.33 -13.50 1.79
C ALA A 50 -8.37 -13.98 2.90
N ARG A 51 -7.12 -13.52 2.88
CA ARG A 51 -6.04 -14.04 3.73
C ARG A 51 -5.72 -13.18 4.96
N TYR A 52 -5.79 -11.87 4.83
CA TYR A 52 -5.30 -10.90 5.83
C TYR A 52 -6.41 -10.01 6.36
N GLU A 53 -6.15 -9.33 7.48
CA GLU A 53 -6.86 -8.08 7.74
C GLU A 53 -6.23 -7.01 6.85
N VAL A 54 -7.04 -6.28 6.09
CA VAL A 54 -6.53 -5.29 5.12
C VAL A 54 -6.99 -3.91 5.53
N ALA A 55 -6.07 -2.95 5.52
CA ALA A 55 -6.35 -1.54 5.71
C ALA A 55 -5.74 -0.72 4.57
N ILE A 56 -6.36 0.41 4.28
CA ILE A 56 -5.79 1.43 3.39
C ILE A 56 -5.26 2.57 4.24
N TRP A 57 -4.05 3.04 3.96
CA TRP A 57 -3.53 4.27 4.52
C TRP A 57 -2.85 5.09 3.41
N THR A 58 -3.53 6.11 2.91
CA THR A 58 -3.04 7.01 1.86
C THR A 58 -2.69 8.40 2.40
N ALA A 59 -1.77 9.11 1.71
CA ALA A 59 -1.51 10.53 1.92
C ALA A 59 -2.51 11.44 1.19
N ALA A 60 -3.40 10.88 0.36
CA ALA A 60 -4.40 11.63 -0.38
C ALA A 60 -5.59 12.08 0.50
N GLY A 61 -6.33 13.08 0.00
CA GLY A 61 -7.52 13.60 0.68
C GLY A 61 -8.67 12.58 0.73
N ARG A 62 -9.48 12.67 1.79
CA ARG A 62 -10.57 11.72 2.09
C ARG A 62 -11.51 11.46 0.92
N THR A 63 -12.06 12.51 0.31
CA THR A 63 -13.03 12.39 -0.79
C THR A 63 -12.48 11.59 -1.97
N TYR A 64 -11.22 11.83 -2.33
CA TYR A 64 -10.55 11.08 -3.40
C TYR A 64 -10.32 9.62 -3.00
N ALA A 65 -9.78 9.39 -1.81
CA ALA A 65 -9.47 8.04 -1.32
C ALA A 65 -10.73 7.16 -1.22
N GLU A 66 -11.84 7.72 -0.71
CA GLU A 66 -13.13 7.03 -0.64
C GLU A 66 -13.65 6.66 -2.03
N ALA A 67 -13.53 7.57 -3.01
CA ALA A 67 -13.94 7.30 -4.39
C ALA A 67 -13.07 6.22 -5.08
N VAL A 68 -11.75 6.22 -4.86
CA VAL A 68 -10.86 5.17 -5.39
C VAL A 68 -11.18 3.81 -4.75
N VAL A 69 -11.37 3.78 -3.43
CA VAL A 69 -11.70 2.55 -2.71
C VAL A 69 -13.05 1.98 -3.16
N ASP A 70 -14.06 2.82 -3.35
CA ASP A 70 -15.36 2.39 -3.87
C ASP A 70 -15.23 1.77 -5.28
N ARG A 71 -14.41 2.37 -6.16
CA ARG A 71 -14.15 1.83 -7.50
C ARG A 71 -13.37 0.52 -7.50
N LEU A 72 -12.41 0.35 -6.58
CA LEU A 72 -11.59 -0.86 -6.51
C LEU A 72 -12.28 -2.03 -5.79
N LEU A 73 -13.03 -1.75 -4.73
CA LEU A 73 -13.56 -2.78 -3.83
C LEU A 73 -15.09 -2.88 -3.85
N GLY A 74 -15.81 -1.82 -4.21
CA GLY A 74 -17.27 -1.75 -4.11
C GLY A 74 -17.77 -2.25 -2.75
N ALA A 75 -18.68 -3.23 -2.75
CA ALA A 75 -19.21 -3.83 -1.53
C ALA A 75 -18.13 -4.46 -0.62
N ALA A 76 -16.99 -4.90 -1.17
CA ALA A 76 -15.89 -5.47 -0.40
C ALA A 76 -15.14 -4.42 0.43
N ALA A 77 -15.36 -3.12 0.22
CA ALA A 77 -14.77 -2.06 1.04
C ALA A 77 -15.16 -2.20 2.52
N SER A 78 -16.34 -2.77 2.80
CA SER A 78 -16.81 -3.09 4.16
C SER A 78 -15.92 -4.10 4.91
N LYS A 79 -15.09 -4.86 4.20
CA LYS A 79 -14.13 -5.82 4.77
C LYS A 79 -12.83 -5.17 5.23
N LEU A 80 -12.59 -3.90 4.90
CA LEU A 80 -11.39 -3.19 5.35
C LEU A 80 -11.44 -2.97 6.87
N ALA A 81 -10.32 -3.25 7.53
CA ALA A 81 -10.14 -2.94 8.95
C ALA A 81 -10.23 -1.43 9.23
N PHE A 82 -9.68 -0.62 8.32
CA PHE A 82 -9.87 0.83 8.28
C PHE A 82 -9.39 1.45 6.96
N LEU A 83 -9.91 2.64 6.67
CA LEU A 83 -9.41 3.57 5.67
C LEU A 83 -8.89 4.83 6.38
N TRP A 84 -7.59 5.09 6.24
CA TRP A 84 -6.94 6.30 6.74
C TRP A 84 -6.40 7.13 5.58
N CYS A 85 -6.69 8.43 5.64
CA CYS A 85 -6.34 9.38 4.58
C CYS A 85 -5.36 10.44 5.14
N ALA A 86 -5.11 11.51 4.39
CA ALA A 86 -4.16 12.57 4.72
C ALA A 86 -4.25 13.09 6.17
N GLU A 87 -5.47 13.25 6.72
CA GLU A 87 -5.71 13.74 8.08
C GLU A 87 -5.20 12.79 9.17
N ARG A 88 -4.95 11.53 8.83
CA ARG A 88 -4.33 10.54 9.71
C ARG A 88 -2.83 10.43 9.51
N CYS A 89 -2.24 11.09 8.52
CA CYS A 89 -0.79 11.27 8.45
C CYS A 89 -0.30 12.25 9.53
N THR A 90 0.99 12.27 9.83
CA THR A 90 1.60 13.26 10.72
C THR A 90 2.55 14.13 9.92
N GLN A 91 2.32 15.45 9.92
CA GLN A 91 3.26 16.39 9.33
C GLN A 91 4.60 16.34 10.05
N ARG A 92 5.68 16.35 9.28
CA ARG A 92 7.04 16.51 9.75
C ARG A 92 7.64 17.68 8.98
N PHE A 93 8.23 18.61 9.71
CA PHE A 93 9.06 19.63 9.11
C PHE A 93 10.49 19.11 9.03
N ASP A 94 11.05 19.14 7.84
CA ASP A 94 12.47 18.91 7.61
C ASP A 94 13.18 20.27 7.69
N HIS A 95 14.07 20.41 8.68
CA HIS A 95 14.80 21.64 8.92
C HIS A 95 15.93 21.89 7.90
N GLU A 96 16.42 20.84 7.23
CA GLU A 96 17.49 20.94 6.24
C GLU A 96 16.91 21.40 4.90
N THR A 97 15.88 20.70 4.42
CA THR A 97 15.24 21.02 3.13
C THR A 97 14.21 22.14 3.23
N ARG A 98 13.84 22.55 4.46
CA ARG A 98 12.72 23.46 4.78
C ARG A 98 11.37 22.98 4.23
N ASN A 99 11.25 21.71 3.89
CA ASN A 99 10.05 21.12 3.35
C ASN A 99 9.17 20.50 4.45
N ARG A 100 7.86 20.47 4.19
CA ARG A 100 6.91 19.69 5.00
C ARG A 100 6.68 18.36 4.29
N ASP A 101 7.00 17.26 4.97
CA ASP A 101 6.62 15.92 4.54
C ASP A 101 5.56 15.36 5.50
N THR A 102 4.96 14.24 5.13
CA THR A 102 4.00 13.50 5.92
C THR A 102 4.52 12.10 6.20
N VAL A 103 4.30 11.62 7.42
CA VAL A 103 4.66 10.25 7.82
C VAL A 103 3.45 9.47 8.32
N LYS A 104 3.42 8.18 7.98
CA LYS A 104 2.44 7.18 8.40
C LYS A 104 2.94 6.43 9.64
N LYS A 105 2.80 7.07 10.81
CA LYS A 105 3.31 6.53 12.08
C LYS A 105 2.54 5.26 12.51
N LEU A 106 3.12 4.06 12.31
CA LEU A 106 2.50 2.79 12.73
C LEU A 106 2.18 2.70 14.23
N LEU A 107 2.75 3.56 15.07
CA LEU A 107 2.29 3.75 16.45
C LEU A 107 0.76 4.02 16.53
N LYS A 108 0.17 4.70 15.54
CA LYS A 108 -1.28 4.90 15.46
C LYS A 108 -2.02 3.57 15.25
N VAL A 109 -1.47 2.67 14.44
CA VAL A 109 -1.98 1.31 14.21
C VAL A 109 -1.85 0.47 15.49
N ARG A 110 -0.71 0.55 16.18
CA ARG A 110 -0.51 -0.10 17.48
C ARG A 110 -1.54 0.33 18.53
N ARG A 111 -1.88 1.62 18.58
CA ARG A 111 -2.92 2.15 19.48
C ARG A 111 -4.33 1.63 19.17
N ARG A 112 -4.57 1.04 17.99
CA ARG A 112 -5.81 0.32 17.66
C ARG A 112 -5.81 -1.14 18.10
N GLY A 113 -4.75 -1.61 18.76
CA GLY A 113 -4.65 -2.98 19.28
C GLY A 113 -3.86 -3.95 18.37
N TYR A 114 -3.33 -3.48 17.24
CA TYR A 114 -2.52 -4.32 16.36
C TYR A 114 -1.09 -4.47 16.87
N ASP A 115 -0.61 -5.72 16.93
CA ASP A 115 0.79 -6.01 17.21
C ASP A 115 1.65 -5.72 15.98
N LEU A 116 2.63 -4.81 16.12
CA LEU A 116 3.55 -4.46 15.03
C LEU A 116 4.43 -5.63 14.58
N ALA A 117 4.55 -6.71 15.36
CA ALA A 117 5.17 -7.94 14.88
C ALA A 117 4.38 -8.60 13.72
N ARG A 118 3.09 -8.26 13.58
CA ARG A 118 2.17 -8.80 12.58
C ARG A 118 1.51 -7.71 11.73
N VAL A 119 2.18 -6.57 11.54
CA VAL A 119 1.77 -5.51 10.61
C VAL A 119 2.77 -5.42 9.46
N VAL A 120 2.29 -5.45 8.22
CA VAL A 120 3.09 -5.12 7.04
C VAL A 120 2.46 -3.92 6.35
N ALA A 121 3.26 -2.90 6.07
CA ALA A 121 2.89 -1.78 5.24
C ALA A 121 3.48 -1.94 3.83
N VAL A 122 2.73 -1.55 2.81
CA VAL A 122 3.19 -1.50 1.41
C VAL A 122 2.97 -0.09 0.91
N ASP A 123 4.03 0.53 0.42
CA ASP A 123 4.06 1.93 -0.03
C ASP A 123 5.21 2.09 -1.02
N ASP A 124 5.06 2.93 -2.03
CA ASP A 124 6.12 3.26 -2.98
C ASP A 124 7.16 4.23 -2.38
N THR A 125 6.74 5.04 -1.40
CA THR A 125 7.54 6.11 -0.82
C THR A 125 8.07 5.71 0.56
N ALA A 126 9.32 5.25 0.60
CA ALA A 126 9.98 4.78 1.83
C ALA A 126 9.96 5.80 2.98
N SER A 127 10.06 7.11 2.68
CA SER A 127 10.07 8.18 3.70
C SER A 127 8.78 8.24 4.52
N LYS A 128 7.64 7.78 3.99
CA LYS A 128 6.35 7.74 4.70
C LYS A 128 6.42 6.86 5.94
N TYR A 129 7.27 5.82 5.93
CA TYR A 129 7.43 4.85 7.00
C TYR A 129 8.80 4.92 7.67
N GLN A 130 9.48 6.07 7.62
CA GLN A 130 10.83 6.23 8.15
C GLN A 130 11.03 5.92 9.65
N LEU A 131 9.94 5.83 10.42
CA LEU A 131 9.97 5.43 11.84
C LEU A 131 9.64 3.95 12.06
N SER A 132 9.44 3.18 10.98
CA SER A 132 8.95 1.80 11.03
C SER A 132 9.40 0.97 9.80
N TYR A 133 10.63 1.16 9.32
CA TYR A 133 11.18 0.44 8.16
C TYR A 133 11.06 -1.09 8.25
N GLY A 134 11.19 -1.67 9.44
CA GLY A 134 11.03 -3.11 9.64
C GLY A 134 9.64 -3.63 9.22
N ASN A 135 8.61 -2.79 9.23
CA ASN A 135 7.26 -3.15 8.82
C ASN A 135 7.00 -2.90 7.32
N LEU A 136 7.90 -2.24 6.61
CA LEU A 136 7.64 -1.70 5.28
C LEU A 136 8.18 -2.61 4.17
N VAL A 137 7.33 -2.95 3.21
CA VAL A 137 7.73 -3.42 1.88
C VAL A 137 7.61 -2.23 0.93
N VAL A 138 8.75 -1.79 0.37
CA VAL A 138 8.75 -0.72 -0.62
C VAL A 138 8.53 -1.32 -2.00
N VAL A 139 7.47 -0.91 -2.69
CA VAL A 139 7.22 -1.30 -4.08
C VAL A 139 7.68 -0.19 -5.03
N PRO A 140 8.09 -0.49 -6.25
CA PRO A 140 8.32 0.61 -7.19
C PRO A 140 7.02 1.28 -7.63
N PRO A 141 7.08 2.60 -7.87
CA PRO A 141 5.91 3.38 -8.22
C PRO A 141 5.32 2.86 -9.53
N PHE A 142 4.00 2.78 -9.58
CA PHE A 142 3.24 2.49 -10.77
C PHE A 142 2.89 3.79 -11.48
N GLU A 143 3.40 3.95 -12.71
CA GLU A 143 3.21 5.16 -13.53
C GLU A 143 2.40 4.86 -14.81
N GLY A 144 1.64 3.75 -14.81
CA GLY A 144 0.76 3.36 -15.92
C GLY A 144 1.30 2.27 -16.86
N ASP A 145 2.43 1.62 -16.53
CA ASP A 145 2.95 0.50 -17.31
C ASP A 145 1.99 -0.70 -17.30
N ARG A 146 1.36 -0.97 -18.44
CA ARG A 146 0.39 -2.06 -18.62
C ARG A 146 1.01 -3.45 -18.52
N LEU A 147 2.33 -3.58 -18.58
CA LEU A 147 3.06 -4.84 -18.44
C LEU A 147 3.57 -5.10 -17.02
N ASP A 148 3.34 -4.17 -16.07
CA ASP A 148 3.72 -4.32 -14.66
C ASP A 148 3.21 -5.65 -14.07
N GLN A 149 4.04 -6.31 -13.25
CA GLN A 149 3.73 -7.61 -12.62
C GLN A 149 3.92 -7.53 -11.09
N GLU A 150 4.00 -6.32 -10.53
CA GLU A 150 4.48 -6.10 -9.17
C GLU A 150 3.50 -6.62 -8.14
N LEU A 151 2.19 -6.44 -8.34
CA LEU A 151 1.20 -6.94 -7.40
C LEU A 151 1.17 -8.47 -7.35
N SER A 152 1.42 -9.15 -8.47
CA SER A 152 1.54 -10.61 -8.52
C SER A 152 2.76 -11.12 -7.76
N ARG A 153 3.91 -10.44 -7.89
CA ARG A 153 5.13 -10.74 -7.12
C ARG A 153 4.90 -10.44 -5.63
N LEU A 154 4.28 -9.30 -5.32
CA LEU A 154 4.01 -8.87 -3.96
C LEU A 154 3.11 -9.88 -3.23
N ALA A 155 2.06 -10.41 -3.86
CA ALA A 155 1.20 -11.44 -3.27
C ALA A 155 1.99 -12.68 -2.82
N ARG A 156 2.95 -13.15 -3.63
CA ARG A 156 3.84 -14.28 -3.28
C ARG A 156 4.73 -13.92 -2.10
N TYR A 157 5.30 -12.72 -2.10
CA TYR A 157 6.15 -12.27 -1.01
C TYR A 157 5.39 -12.09 0.32
N LEU A 158 4.16 -11.58 0.27
CA LEU A 158 3.29 -11.49 1.44
C LEU A 158 2.97 -12.87 2.01
N ALA A 159 2.77 -13.88 1.16
CA ALA A 159 2.57 -15.26 1.60
C ALA A 159 3.82 -15.83 2.30
N TYR A 160 5.03 -15.46 1.87
CA TYR A 160 6.28 -15.78 2.57
C TYR A 160 6.35 -15.08 3.94
N LEU A 161 6.06 -13.79 4.02
CA LEU A 161 6.06 -13.03 5.29
C LEU A 161 5.06 -13.57 6.31
N ASP A 162 3.96 -14.16 5.84
CA ASP A 162 2.92 -14.73 6.70
C ASP A 162 3.45 -15.84 7.61
N GLY A 163 4.51 -16.55 7.21
CA GLY A 163 5.17 -17.60 8.00
C GLY A 163 5.93 -17.11 9.23
N PHE A 164 6.18 -15.80 9.37
CA PHE A 164 7.01 -15.24 10.44
C PHE A 164 6.18 -14.73 11.61
N ARG A 165 6.49 -15.16 12.85
CA ARG A 165 5.83 -14.61 14.05
C ARG A 165 6.05 -13.11 14.23
N ASP A 166 7.21 -12.63 13.82
CA ASP A 166 7.57 -11.22 13.78
C ASP A 166 8.14 -10.89 12.41
N VAL A 167 7.45 -10.04 11.65
CA VAL A 167 7.88 -9.64 10.31
C VAL A 167 9.00 -8.60 10.35
N ARG A 168 9.16 -7.86 11.46
CA ARG A 168 10.08 -6.71 11.56
C ARG A 168 11.56 -7.04 11.30
N PRO A 169 12.13 -8.17 11.79
CA PRO A 169 13.52 -8.51 11.52
C PRO A 169 13.77 -9.06 10.11
N VAL A 170 12.72 -9.36 9.33
CA VAL A 170 12.88 -9.90 7.97
C VAL A 170 13.40 -8.80 7.03
N GLU A 171 14.51 -9.04 6.33
CA GLU A 171 15.06 -8.14 5.31
C GLU A 171 14.11 -8.03 4.11
N LYS A 172 13.74 -6.79 3.75
CA LYS A 172 12.73 -6.50 2.72
C LYS A 172 13.28 -5.79 1.48
N ARG A 173 14.51 -5.27 1.49
CA ARG A 173 15.06 -4.52 0.33
C ARG A 173 15.18 -5.37 -0.94
N GLY A 174 15.43 -6.67 -0.79
CA GLY A 174 15.53 -7.65 -1.89
C GLY A 174 14.27 -8.48 -2.11
N TRP A 175 13.10 -8.01 -1.69
CA TRP A 175 11.87 -8.83 -1.68
C TRP A 175 11.46 -9.39 -3.06
N ARG A 176 11.79 -8.69 -4.15
CA ARG A 176 11.50 -9.14 -5.52
C ARG A 176 12.21 -10.45 -5.89
N SER A 177 13.49 -10.61 -5.54
CA SER A 177 14.25 -11.84 -5.81
C SER A 177 13.65 -13.03 -5.04
N ARG A 178 13.25 -12.80 -3.78
CA ARG A 178 12.55 -13.79 -2.96
C ARG A 178 11.19 -14.17 -3.54
N ALA A 179 10.49 -13.22 -4.16
CA ALA A 179 9.20 -13.47 -4.81
C ALA A 179 9.31 -14.25 -6.14
N ALA A 180 10.47 -14.18 -6.79
CA ALA A 180 10.77 -14.91 -8.02
C ALA A 180 11.13 -16.39 -7.76
N GLY A 181 11.49 -16.74 -6.52
CA GLY A 181 11.96 -18.08 -6.15
C GLY A 181 13.45 -18.29 -6.36
N ASP A 182 14.21 -17.21 -6.64
CA ASP A 182 15.64 -17.27 -6.96
C ASP A 182 16.57 -17.40 -5.74
N ASP A 183 16.00 -17.47 -4.52
CA ASP A 183 16.73 -17.52 -3.24
C ASP A 183 16.58 -18.89 -2.52
N PHE A 184 16.56 -20.00 -3.27
CA PHE A 184 16.73 -21.36 -2.74
C PHE A 184 17.70 -22.18 -3.61
#